data_AF-A0A218QH32-F1
#
_entry.id   AF-A0A218QH32-F1
#
_cell.length_a   1.000
_cell.length_b   1.000
_cell.length_c   1.000
_cell.angle_alpha   90.00
_cell.angle_beta   90.00
_cell.angle_gamma   90.00
#
_symmetry.space_group_name_H-M   'P 1'
#
loop_
_entity.id
_entity.type
_entity.pdbx_description
1 polymer ?
#
loop_
_entity_poly.entity_id
_entity_poly.type
_entity_poly.pdbx_seq_one_letter_code
_entity_poly.pdbx_strand_id
1 'polypeptide(L)' 'MFELFYNCAVNDPFKRKQDYEDNPRQVALEIIIEQYPQHPQTLPLLRDKAANDADEKVREFAQKKLAELDK' A
#
# COMPACT_ATOMS: atom_id res chain seq x y z
N MET A 1 -10.98 -10.58 -6.36
CA MET A 1 -10.42 -9.25 -6.71
C MET A 1 -9.56 -8.68 -5.59
N PHE A 2 -10.04 -8.57 -4.34
CA PHE A 2 -9.21 -8.15 -3.20
C PHE A 2 -7.90 -8.95 -3.07
N GLU A 3 -7.97 -10.28 -3.10
CA GLU A 3 -6.80 -11.16 -2.92
C GLU A 3 -5.68 -10.92 -3.94
N LEU A 4 -6.02 -10.53 -5.18
CA LEU A 4 -5.03 -10.21 -6.22
C LEU A 4 -4.21 -8.98 -5.83
N PHE A 5 -4.90 -7.90 -5.44
CA PHE A 5 -4.24 -6.67 -4.99
C PHE A 5 -3.52 -6.90 -3.67
N TYR A 6 -4.08 -7.69 -2.75
CA TYR A 6 -3.43 -8.01 -1.49
C TYR A 6 -2.10 -8.74 -1.75
N ASN A 7 -2.11 -9.76 -2.61
CA ASN A 7 -0.90 -10.48 -2.99
C ASN A 7 0.13 -9.55 -3.66
N CYS A 8 -0.31 -8.64 -4.54
CA CYS A 8 0.57 -7.65 -5.15
C CYS A 8 1.19 -6.72 -4.09
N ALA A 9 0.37 -6.12 -3.22
CA ALA A 9 0.81 -5.20 -2.17
C ALA A 9 1.79 -5.85 -1.16
N VAL A 10 1.72 -7.17 -0.97
CA VAL A 10 2.61 -7.89 -0.06
C VAL A 10 3.87 -8.43 -0.76
N ASN A 11 3.73 -9.01 -1.96
CA ASN A 11 4.75 -9.88 -2.53
C ASN A 11 5.40 -9.35 -3.81
N ASP A 12 4.94 -8.23 -4.38
CA ASP A 12 5.52 -7.73 -5.63
C ASP A 12 7.03 -7.42 -5.44
N PRO A 13 7.91 -7.96 -6.29
CA PRO A 13 9.36 -7.88 -6.11
C PRO A 13 9.95 -6.54 -6.57
N PHE A 14 9.13 -5.57 -6.97
CA PHE A 14 9.56 -4.29 -7.50
C PHE A 14 10.61 -3.62 -6.60
N LYS A 15 11.67 -3.15 -7.25
CA LYS A 15 12.74 -2.35 -6.67
C LYS A 15 12.94 -1.12 -7.53
N ARG A 16 12.63 0.04 -6.96
CA ARG A 16 12.79 1.34 -7.62
C ARG A 16 14.24 1.58 -8.00
N LYS A 17 14.45 1.95 -9.26
CA LYS A 17 15.73 2.43 -9.80
C LYS A 17 15.69 3.91 -10.09
N GLN A 18 14.52 4.42 -10.48
CA GLN A 18 14.30 5.82 -10.79
C GLN A 18 13.07 6.34 -10.05
N ASP A 19 13.11 7.60 -9.65
CA ASP A 19 12.06 8.18 -8.80
C ASP A 19 10.69 8.26 -9.49
N TYR A 20 10.64 8.31 -10.82
CA TYR A 20 9.40 8.40 -11.59
C TYR A 20 8.70 7.04 -11.80
N GLU A 21 9.31 5.92 -11.39
CA GLU A 21 8.71 4.59 -11.62
C GLU A 21 7.50 4.37 -10.69
N ASP A 22 6.40 3.87 -11.23
CA ASP A 22 5.26 3.48 -10.41
C ASP A 22 5.57 2.17 -9.67
N ASN A 23 5.29 2.14 -8.37
CA ASN A 23 5.48 0.94 -7.54
C ASN A 23 4.17 0.14 -7.51
N PRO A 24 4.14 -1.11 -8.02
CA PRO A 24 2.93 -1.93 -8.02
C PRO A 24 2.32 -2.15 -6.64
N ARG A 25 3.14 -2.22 -5.58
CA ARG A 25 2.66 -2.35 -4.20
C ARG A 25 1.88 -1.11 -3.77
N GLN A 26 2.32 0.09 -4.15
CA GLN A 26 1.60 1.34 -3.88
C GLN A 26 0.26 1.37 -4.59
N VAL A 27 0.23 1.04 -5.89
CA VAL A 27 -0.99 1.01 -6.70
C VAL A 27 -2.00 0.00 -6.15
N ALA A 28 -1.53 -1.19 -5.81
CA ALA A 28 -2.39 -2.22 -5.21
C ALA A 28 -2.94 -1.79 -3.85
N LEU A 29 -2.11 -1.14 -3.03
CA LEU A 29 -2.52 -0.60 -1.73
C LEU A 29 -3.59 0.49 -1.89
N GLU A 30 -3.42 1.41 -2.84
CA GLU A 30 -4.40 2.47 -3.14
C GLU A 30 -5.76 1.87 -3.51
N ILE A 31 -5.78 0.91 -4.43
CA ILE A 31 -7.01 0.20 -4.83
C ILE A 31 -7.67 -0.48 -3.63
N ILE A 32 -6.88 -1.11 -2.75
CA ILE A 32 -7.41 -1.76 -1.54
C ILE A 32 -8.10 -0.76 -0.61
N ILE A 33 -7.50 0.40 -0.39
CA ILE A 33 -8.06 1.45 0.49
C ILE A 33 -9.38 1.97 -0.08
N GLU A 34 -9.42 2.26 -1.39
CA GLU A 34 -10.59 2.86 -2.04
C GLU A 34 -11.74 1.88 -2.21
N GLN A 35 -11.46 0.67 -2.69
CA GLN A 35 -12.49 -0.29 -3.09
C GLN A 35 -12.91 -1.22 -1.94
N TYR A 36 -12.06 -1.38 -0.92
CA TYR A 36 -12.28 -2.30 0.19
C TYR A 36 -12.02 -1.67 1.57
N PRO A 37 -12.53 -0.46 1.88
CA PRO A 37 -12.21 0.24 3.13
C PRO A 37 -12.68 -0.51 4.39
N GLN A 38 -13.75 -1.31 4.29
CA GLN A 38 -14.31 -2.08 5.40
C GLN A 38 -13.77 -3.52 5.49
N HIS A 39 -12.89 -3.92 4.57
CA HIS A 39 -12.31 -5.26 4.62
C HIS A 39 -11.36 -5.36 5.83
N PRO A 40 -11.45 -6.42 6.65
CA PRO A 40 -10.71 -6.50 7.92
C PRO A 40 -9.19 -6.44 7.76
N GLN A 41 -8.66 -6.75 6.57
CA GLN A 41 -7.22 -6.71 6.29
C GLN A 41 -6.73 -5.37 5.73
N THR A 42 -7.61 -4.44 5.36
CA THR A 42 -7.20 -3.16 4.74
C THR A 42 -6.37 -2.30 5.69
N LEU A 43 -6.88 -2.05 6.90
CA LEU A 43 -6.17 -1.23 7.88
C LEU A 43 -4.89 -1.90 8.42
N PRO A 44 -4.86 -3.22 8.73
CA PRO A 44 -3.62 -3.92 9.06
C PRO A 44 -2.57 -3.85 7.96
N LEU A 45 -2.95 -4.06 6.69
CA LEU A 45 -2.03 -3.97 5.57
C LEU A 45 -1.45 -2.55 5.43
N LEU A 46 -2.31 -1.53 5.53
CA LEU A 46 -1.89 -0.14 5.44
C LEU A 46 -0.88 0.23 6.53
N ARG A 47 -1.11 -0.20 7.78
CA ARG A 47 -0.16 -0.01 8.89
C ARG A 47 1.17 -0.74 8.66
N ASP A 48 1.13 -1.97 8.14
CA ASP A 48 2.34 -2.70 7.80
C ASP A 48 3.13 -1.99 6.69
N LYS A 49 2.47 -1.55 5.61
CA LYS A 49 3.14 -0.83 4.52
C LYS A 49 3.74 0.49 4.99
N ALA A 50 3.07 1.22 5.90
CA ALA A 50 3.57 2.47 6.48
C ALA A 50 4.85 2.29 7.32
N ALA A 51 4.98 1.17 8.01
CA ALA A 51 6.11 0.88 8.90
C ALA A 51 7.26 0.15 8.20
N ASN A 52 6.94 -0.80 7.32
CA ASN A 52 7.86 -1.87 6.93
C ASN A 52 8.09 -2.02 5.42
N ASP A 53 7.41 -1.28 4.54
CA ASP A 53 7.68 -1.44 3.11
C ASP A 53 9.13 -1.05 2.77
N ALA A 54 9.78 -1.83 1.91
CA ALA A 54 11.16 -1.58 1.52
C ALA A 54 11.30 -0.30 0.69
N ASP A 55 10.25 0.10 -0.05
CA ASP A 55 10.22 1.31 -0.85
C ASP A 55 9.73 2.50 -0.02
N GLU A 56 10.53 3.55 0.04
CA GLU A 56 10.23 4.75 0.84
C GLU A 56 8.94 5.44 0.42
N LYS A 57 8.64 5.51 -0.89
CA LYS A 57 7.42 6.17 -1.38
C LYS A 57 6.17 5.39 -0.99
N VAL A 58 6.26 4.06 -0.92
CA VAL A 58 5.16 3.23 -0.41
C VAL A 58 4.91 3.52 1.07
N ARG A 59 5.98 3.63 1.89
CA ARG A 59 5.85 3.99 3.31
C ARG A 59 5.21 5.37 3.48
N GLU A 60 5.72 6.38 2.77
CA GLU A 60 5.21 7.76 2.83
C GLU A 60 3.74 7.85 2.42
N PHE A 61 3.37 7.21 1.31
CA PHE A 61 1.99 7.12 0.85
C PHE A 61 1.09 6.49 1.92
N ALA A 62 1.51 5.37 2.50
CA ALA A 62 0.76 4.66 3.52
C ALA A 62 0.59 5.49 4.81
N GLN A 63 1.64 6.18 5.25
CA GLN A 63 1.59 7.08 6.41
C GLN A 63 0.64 8.25 6.19
N LYS A 64 0.68 8.87 5.00
CA LYS A 64 -0.25 9.93 4.64
C LYS A 64 -1.70 9.45 4.67
N LYS A 65 -1.97 8.27 4.11
CA LYS A 65 -3.31 7.66 4.12
C LYS A 65 -3.80 7.33 5.52
N LEU A 66 -2.93 6.85 6.42
CA LEU A 66 -3.30 6.66 7.83
C LEU A 66 -3.70 7.99 8.50
N ALA A 67 -2.90 9.04 8.30
CA ALA A 67 -3.21 10.35 8.85
C ALA A 67 -4.48 10.99 8.27
N GLU A 68 -4.90 10.59 7.06
CA GLU A 68 -6.19 10.96 6.47
C GLU A 68 -7.36 10.19 7.11
N LEU A 69 -7.16 8.93 7.52
CA LEU A 69 -8.18 8.08 8.16
C LEU A 69 -8.38 8.36 9.66
N ASP A 70 -7.35 8.90 10.33
CA ASP A 70 -7.41 9.25 11.76
C ASP A 70 -8.08 10.63 12.02
N LYS A 71 -8.55 11.32 10.98
CA LYS A 71 -9.27 12.60 11.06
C LYS A 71 -10.78 12.40 11.00
#